data_AF-A0A7T9I1T0-F1
#
_entry.id   AF-A0A7T9I1T0-F1
#
_cell.length_a   1.000
_cell.length_b   1.000
_cell.length_c   1.000
_cell.angle_alpha   90.00
_cell.angle_beta   90.00
_cell.angle_gamma   90.00
#
_symmetry.space_group_name_H-M   'P 1'
#
loop_
_entity.id
_entity.type
_entity.pdbx_description
1 polymer ?
#
loop_
_entity_poly.entity_id
_entity_poly.type
_entity_poly.pdbx_seq_one_letter_code
_entity_poly.pdbx_strand_id
1 'polypeptide(L)'
;MAAKKKTIKKRKFSARHIVKRRGHKEAYDARKVYGSILMACLGSHVKEAQAQRIALSVSNDITKLVEKSHSITAHEIFYEVTKRLKKLHPDAGFMYETHRDLS
;
A
#
# COMPACT_ATOMS: atom_id res chain seq x y z
N MET A 1 -32.25 -32.06 5.73
CA MET A 1 -31.12 -31.23 6.23
C MET A 1 -30.89 -30.08 5.26
N ALA A 2 -31.30 -28.85 5.59
CA ALA A 2 -31.18 -27.70 4.70
C ALA A 2 -29.85 -26.96 4.92
N ALA A 3 -28.99 -26.94 3.91
CA ALA A 3 -27.73 -26.22 3.94
C ALA A 3 -27.98 -24.70 4.00
N LYS A 4 -27.59 -24.08 5.12
CA LYS A 4 -27.63 -22.61 5.29
C LYS A 4 -26.68 -21.95 4.29
N LYS A 5 -27.22 -21.29 3.27
CA LYS A 5 -26.47 -20.40 2.38
C LYS A 5 -25.87 -19.27 3.22
N LYS A 6 -24.55 -19.27 3.41
CA LYS A 6 -23.80 -18.17 4.03
C LYS A 6 -23.84 -16.98 3.08
N THR A 7 -24.68 -16.00 3.38
CA THR A 7 -24.70 -14.70 2.70
C THR A 7 -23.37 -13.99 2.96
N ILE A 8 -22.53 -13.93 1.94
CA ILE A 8 -21.30 -13.13 1.97
C ILE A 8 -21.73 -11.67 1.97
N LYS A 9 -21.75 -11.03 3.15
CA LYS A 9 -21.96 -9.58 3.27
C LYS A 9 -20.84 -8.89 2.48
N LYS A 10 -21.15 -8.36 1.29
CA LYS A 10 -20.26 -7.43 0.56
C LYS A 10 -20.00 -6.26 1.50
N ARG A 11 -18.78 -6.16 2.05
CA ARG A 11 -18.34 -5.01 2.83
C ARG A 11 -18.47 -3.78 1.93
N LYS A 12 -19.36 -2.86 2.30
CA LYS A 12 -19.59 -1.60 1.62
C LYS A 12 -18.30 -0.77 1.78
N PHE A 13 -17.50 -0.72 0.72
CA PHE A 13 -16.26 0.06 0.67
C PHE A 13 -16.67 1.53 0.58
N SER A 14 -16.76 2.24 1.70
CA SER A 14 -16.78 3.70 1.66
C SER A 14 -15.42 4.14 1.14
N ALA A 15 -15.38 4.83 -0.01
CA ALA A 15 -14.13 5.32 -0.58
C ALA A 15 -13.45 6.25 0.44
N ARG A 16 -12.43 5.73 1.12
CA ARG A 16 -11.64 6.50 2.08
C ARG A 16 -10.64 7.27 1.27
N HIS A 17 -10.75 8.59 1.36
CA HIS A 17 -9.95 9.49 0.58
C HIS A 17 -8.54 9.56 1.21
N ILE A 18 -7.51 9.51 0.37
CA ILE A 18 -6.15 9.89 0.76
C ILE A 18 -6.06 11.42 0.70
N VAL A 19 -5.55 12.04 1.75
CA VAL A 19 -5.18 13.46 1.73
C VAL A 19 -3.76 13.59 1.16
N LYS A 20 -3.64 14.16 -0.05
CA LYS A 20 -2.35 14.47 -0.70
C LYS A 20 -1.67 15.68 -0.02
N ARG A 21 -0.38 15.90 -0.34
CA ARG A 21 0.51 16.91 0.28
C ARG A 21 -0.02 18.36 0.24
N ARG A 22 -0.90 18.70 -0.70
CA ARG A 22 -1.54 20.04 -0.83
C ARG A 22 -2.99 20.10 -0.33
N GLY A 23 -3.43 19.11 0.45
CA GLY A 23 -4.79 19.06 1.01
C GLY A 23 -5.87 18.51 0.07
N HIS A 24 -5.53 18.23 -1.20
CA HIS A 24 -6.44 17.57 -2.13
C HIS A 24 -6.78 16.15 -1.66
N LYS A 25 -8.07 15.82 -1.69
CA LYS A 25 -8.60 14.49 -1.39
C LYS A 25 -8.71 13.71 -2.70
N GLU A 26 -8.04 12.58 -2.79
CA GLU A 26 -8.18 11.62 -3.89
C GLU A 26 -8.69 10.29 -3.33
N ALA A 27 -9.45 9.52 -4.11
CA ALA A 27 -9.76 8.14 -3.73
C ALA A 27 -8.47 7.32 -3.56
N TYR A 28 -8.42 6.46 -2.55
CA TYR A 28 -7.30 5.53 -2.38
C TYR A 28 -7.21 4.56 -3.56
N ASP A 29 -6.03 4.47 -4.18
CA ASP A 29 -5.72 3.49 -5.23
C ASP A 29 -4.52 2.63 -4.81
N ALA A 30 -4.80 1.36 -4.48
CA ALA A 30 -3.79 0.38 -4.10
C ALA A 30 -2.73 0.16 -5.18
N ARG A 31 -3.06 0.37 -6.46
CA ARG A 31 -2.14 0.18 -7.59
C ARG A 31 -1.00 1.19 -7.56
N LYS A 32 -1.26 2.41 -7.08
CA LYS A 32 -0.22 3.45 -6.91
C LYS A 32 0.79 3.04 -5.84
N VAL A 33 0.31 2.47 -4.73
CA VAL A 33 1.16 1.94 -3.65
C VAL A 33 1.95 0.72 -4.13
N TYR A 34 1.31 -0.20 -4.86
CA TYR A 34 1.99 -1.35 -5.43
C TYR A 34 3.11 -0.93 -6.39
N GLY A 35 2.81 -0.03 -7.33
CA GLY A 35 3.75 0.43 -8.34
C GLY A 35 4.97 1.13 -7.73
N SER A 36 4.75 2.01 -6.75
CA SER A 36 5.87 2.70 -6.08
C SER A 36 6.80 1.71 -5.36
N ILE A 37 6.25 0.69 -4.70
CA ILE A 37 7.03 -0.33 -4.01
C ILE A 37 7.80 -1.20 -5.00
N LEU A 38 7.13 -1.64 -6.07
CA LEU A 38 7.75 -2.47 -7.10
C LEU A 38 8.96 -1.74 -7.71
N MET A 39 8.82 -0.46 -8.07
CA MET A 39 9.91 0.33 -8.63
C MET A 39 11.08 0.47 -7.65
N ALA A 40 10.82 0.71 -6.36
CA ALA A 40 11.87 0.77 -5.37
C ALA A 40 12.60 -0.58 -5.21
N CYS A 41 11.86 -1.69 -5.18
CA CYS A 41 12.47 -3.02 -5.13
C CYS A 41 13.34 -3.32 -6.36
N LEU A 42 12.83 -3.03 -7.56
CA LEU A 42 13.60 -3.24 -8.80
C LEU A 42 14.83 -2.33 -8.87
N GLY A 43 14.71 -1.07 -8.44
CA GLY A 43 15.82 -0.14 -8.34
C GLY A 43 16.91 -0.59 -7.36
N SER A 44 16.55 -1.36 -6.33
CA SER A 44 17.49 -2.00 -5.40
C SER A 44 17.93 -3.40 -5.83
N HIS A 45 17.81 -3.74 -7.12
CA HIS A 45 18.24 -5.02 -7.68
C HIS A 45 17.56 -6.27 -7.09
N VAL A 46 16.37 -6.11 -6.50
CA VAL A 46 15.56 -7.26 -6.07
C VAL A 46 15.06 -7.99 -7.32
N LYS A 47 15.21 -9.31 -7.36
CA LYS A 47 14.68 -10.16 -8.45
C LYS A 47 13.19 -9.90 -8.65
N GLU A 48 12.75 -9.79 -9.89
CA GLU A 48 11.39 -9.36 -10.25
C GLU A 48 10.29 -10.14 -9.52
N ALA A 49 10.35 -11.48 -9.52
CA ALA A 49 9.36 -12.31 -8.83
C ALA A 49 9.31 -12.03 -7.31
N GLN A 50 10.44 -11.73 -6.69
CA GLN A 50 10.49 -11.35 -5.28
C GLN A 50 9.98 -9.92 -5.06
N ALA A 51 10.33 -8.98 -5.93
CA ALA A 51 9.85 -7.61 -5.90
C ALA A 51 8.31 -7.54 -6.00
N GLN A 52 7.71 -8.30 -6.94
CA GLN A 52 6.26 -8.40 -7.08
C GLN A 52 5.59 -8.97 -5.82
N ARG A 53 6.17 -10.01 -5.18
CA ARG A 53 5.65 -10.56 -3.92
C ARG A 53 5.71 -9.56 -2.77
N ILE A 54 6.82 -8.83 -2.63
CA ILE A 54 6.98 -7.80 -1.61
C ILE A 54 5.95 -6.67 -1.83
N ALA A 55 5.87 -6.16 -3.05
CA ALA A 55 4.94 -5.10 -3.42
C ALA A 55 3.48 -5.50 -3.16
N LEU A 56 3.09 -6.72 -3.53
CA LEU A 56 1.74 -7.24 -3.27
C LEU A 56 1.46 -7.36 -1.76
N SER A 57 2.40 -7.92 -1.00
CA SER A 57 2.25 -8.10 0.44
C SER A 57 2.09 -6.76 1.17
N VAL A 58 2.99 -5.81 0.90
CA VAL A 58 2.99 -4.50 1.57
C VAL A 58 1.78 -3.66 1.13
N SER A 59 1.41 -3.63 -0.15
CA SER A 59 0.23 -2.89 -0.62
C SER A 59 -1.08 -3.41 -0.04
N ASN A 60 -1.23 -4.73 0.13
CA ASN A 60 -2.38 -5.33 0.80
C ASN A 60 -2.47 -4.88 2.27
N ASP A 61 -1.33 -4.80 2.96
CA ASP A 61 -1.31 -4.34 4.34
C ASP A 61 -1.61 -2.85 4.50
N ILE A 62 -1.14 -2.01 3.56
CA ILE A 62 -1.52 -0.60 3.50
C ILE A 62 -3.01 -0.46 3.19
N THR A 63 -3.56 -1.28 2.29
CA THR A 63 -4.99 -1.28 1.99
C THR A 63 -5.80 -1.57 3.26
N LYS A 64 -5.41 -2.58 4.03
CA LYS A 64 -6.04 -2.89 5.33
C LYS A 64 -5.90 -1.76 6.35
N LEU A 65 -4.78 -1.02 6.34
CA LEU A 65 -4.57 0.14 7.20
C LEU A 65 -5.54 1.28 6.81
N VAL A 66 -5.61 1.60 5.53
CA VAL A 66 -6.53 2.62 4.99
C VAL A 66 -7.99 2.25 5.28
N GLU A 67 -8.34 0.97 5.13
CA GLU A 67 -9.64 0.40 5.51
C GLU A 67 -9.93 0.41 7.02
N LYS A 68 -8.98 0.76 7.88
CA LYS A 68 -9.21 0.95 9.31
C LYS A 68 -9.21 2.41 9.72
N SER A 69 -8.45 3.27 9.04
CA SER A 69 -8.35 4.70 9.32
C SER A 69 -9.55 5.51 8.83
N HIS A 70 -10.02 6.49 9.61
CA HIS A 70 -11.09 7.41 9.18
C HIS A 70 -10.59 8.41 8.11
N SER A 71 -9.36 8.86 8.26
CA SER A 71 -8.60 9.66 7.29
C SER A 71 -7.14 9.20 7.36
N ILE A 72 -6.47 9.12 6.21
CA ILE A 72 -5.03 8.85 6.15
C ILE A 72 -4.40 9.75 5.09
N THR A 73 -3.24 10.29 5.43
CA THR A 73 -2.45 11.15 4.55
C THR A 73 -1.51 10.32 3.69
N ALA A 74 -1.09 10.88 2.57
CA ALA A 74 -0.04 10.27 1.75
C ALA A 74 1.29 10.14 2.53
N HIS A 75 1.54 11.02 3.51
CA HIS A 75 2.73 10.96 4.36
C HIS A 75 2.70 9.76 5.31
N GLU A 76 1.57 9.49 5.95
CA GLU A 76 1.39 8.30 6.80
C GLU A 76 1.51 7.01 6.00
N ILE A 77 0.91 6.95 4.80
CA ILE A 77 1.08 5.80 3.89
C ILE A 77 2.55 5.62 3.56
N PHE A 78 3.26 6.69 3.19
CA PHE A 78 4.68 6.64 2.88
C PHE A 78 5.49 6.10 4.07
N TYR A 79 5.26 6.63 5.28
CA TYR A 79 5.99 6.21 6.47
C TYR A 79 5.77 4.72 6.78
N GLU A 80 4.53 4.26 6.70
CA GLU A 80 4.19 2.86 6.94
C GLU A 80 4.76 1.92 5.88
N VAL A 81 4.79 2.33 4.60
CA VAL A 81 5.47 1.57 3.54
C VAL A 81 6.97 1.49 3.81
N THR A 82 7.64 2.61 4.05
CA THR A 82 9.08 2.65 4.32
C THR A 82 9.46 1.78 5.51
N LYS A 83 8.70 1.87 6.61
CA LYS A 83 8.90 1.06 7.81
C LYS A 83 8.79 -0.43 7.53
N ARG A 84 7.81 -0.85 6.73
CA ARG A 84 7.61 -2.27 6.35
C ARG A 84 8.68 -2.75 5.38
N LEU A 85 9.03 -1.94 4.39
CA LEU A 85 10.07 -2.26 3.43
C LEU A 85 11.43 -2.41 4.10
N LYS A 86 11.85 -1.47 4.95
CA LYS A 86 13.12 -1.57 5.68
C LYS A 86 13.24 -2.86 6.51
N LYS A 87 12.12 -3.38 7.02
CA LYS A 87 12.08 -4.66 7.75
C LYS A 87 12.24 -5.89 6.84
N LEU A 88 11.71 -5.83 5.61
CA LEU A 88 11.73 -6.94 4.67
C LEU A 88 13.00 -6.94 3.80
N HIS A 89 13.44 -5.76 3.39
CA HIS A 89 14.58 -5.52 2.54
C HIS A 89 15.12 -4.10 2.78
N PRO A 90 16.16 -3.93 3.62
CA PRO A 90 16.72 -2.63 4.00
C PRO A 90 17.02 -1.72 2.80
N ASP A 91 17.67 -2.24 1.75
CA ASP A 91 18.06 -1.45 0.59
C ASP A 91 16.85 -0.92 -0.21
N ALA A 92 15.84 -1.77 -0.46
CA ALA A 92 14.60 -1.34 -1.09
C ALA A 92 13.84 -0.32 -0.22
N GLY A 93 13.88 -0.48 1.10
CA GLY A 93 13.31 0.50 2.03
C GLY A 93 14.05 1.83 1.99
N PHE A 94 15.37 1.83 1.90
CA PHE A 94 16.18 3.03 1.75
C PHE A 94 15.96 3.69 0.38
N MET A 95 15.91 2.91 -0.69
CA MET A 95 15.58 3.36 -2.04
C MET A 95 14.21 4.03 -2.09
N TYR A 96 13.19 3.39 -1.52
CA TYR A 96 11.84 3.95 -1.41
C TYR A 96 11.81 5.25 -0.60
N GLU A 97 12.59 5.31 0.48
CA GLU A 97 12.64 6.49 1.35
C GLU A 97 13.26 7.70 0.66
N THR A 98 14.33 7.46 -0.10
CA THR A 98 15.15 8.49 -0.77
C THR A 98 14.54 8.95 -2.09
N HIS A 99 13.94 8.06 -2.88
CA HIS A 99 13.34 8.36 -4.18
C HIS A 99 11.88 8.79 -4.03
N ARG A 100 11.61 9.71 -3.11
CA ARG A 100 10.26 10.15 -2.74
C ARG A 100 9.61 11.02 -3.83
N ASP A 101 9.38 10.48 -5.01
CA ASP A 101 8.54 11.08 -6.04
C ASP A 101 7.13 10.48 -5.99
N LEU A 102 6.36 10.91 -4.99
CA LEU A 102 4.93 10.64 -4.91
C LEU A 102 4.20 11.89 -5.39
N SER A 103 3.96 11.95 -6.70
CA SER A 103 3.04 12.89 -7.35
C SER A 103 1.57 12.48 -7.20
#